data_AF-A0A170WU81-F1
#
_entry.id   AF-A0A170WU81-F1
#
_cell.length_a   1.000
_cell.length_b   1.000
_cell.length_c   1.000
_cell.angle_alpha   90.00
_cell.angle_beta   90.00
_cell.angle_gamma   90.00
#
_symmetry.space_group_name_H-M   'P 1'
#
loop_
_entity.id
_entity.type
_entity.pdbx_description
1 polymer ?
#
loop_
_entity_poly.entity_id
_entity_poly.type
_entity_poly.pdbx_seq_one_letter_code
_entity_poly.pdbx_strand_id
1 'polypeptide(L)'
;KHLVVSIGDYTVMALAKGPVVEDHVLITSVAHRQTARILDCDTRQEIDRFKDALKEFYKPNRVPVFYERAYKSSHLQIHCIPVHMNRAGYIVPNFKTKCAKYGLNMKLIENSRSSYMTLPSDSLYFYVRPSF
;
A
#
# COMPACT_ATOMS: atom_id res chain seq x y z
N LYS A 1 23.26 -2.49 3.19
CA LYS A 1 22.19 -1.58 3.69
C LYS A 1 22.04 -0.42 2.70
N HIS A 2 21.35 -0.60 1.56
CA HIS A 2 21.26 0.45 0.52
C HIS A 2 19.90 0.46 -0.22
N LEU A 3 18.80 0.14 0.47
CA LEU A 3 17.49 0.06 -0.19
C LEU A 3 16.72 1.38 -0.17
N VAL A 4 17.17 2.37 0.59
CA VAL A 4 16.50 3.68 0.67
C VAL A 4 16.64 4.39 -0.67
N VAL A 5 15.50 4.81 -1.24
CA VAL A 5 15.40 5.50 -2.52
C VAL A 5 15.18 7.00 -2.29
N SER A 6 14.29 7.34 -1.36
CA SER A 6 13.96 8.73 -1.04
C SER A 6 13.57 8.86 0.42
N ILE A 7 13.90 10.00 1.03
CA ILE A 7 13.54 10.36 2.40
C ILE A 7 12.75 11.67 2.32
N GLY A 8 11.57 11.69 2.92
CA GLY A 8 10.80 12.91 3.21
C GLY A 8 10.96 13.29 4.68
N ASP A 9 10.14 14.24 5.14
CA ASP A 9 10.22 14.73 6.52
C ASP A 9 9.66 13.72 7.52
N TYR A 10 8.63 12.97 7.11
CA TYR A 10 7.90 12.03 7.97
C TYR A 10 7.96 10.58 7.49
N THR A 11 8.34 10.36 6.22
CA THR A 11 8.30 9.06 5.57
C THR A 11 9.55 8.76 4.76
N VAL A 12 9.80 7.46 4.56
CA VAL A 12 10.93 6.96 3.78
C VAL A 12 10.38 5.99 2.74
N MET A 13 10.84 6.13 1.51
CA MET A 13 10.62 5.17 0.43
C MET A 13 11.89 4.34 0.22
N ALA A 14 11.73 3.04 0.16
CA ALA A 14 12.81 2.09 -0.05
C ALA A 14 12.38 0.96 -1.01
N LEU A 15 13.34 0.27 -1.61
CA LEU A 15 13.08 -1.00 -2.29
C LEU A 15 12.69 -2.08 -1.29
N ALA A 16 11.73 -2.93 -1.66
CA ALA A 16 11.29 -4.03 -0.83
C ALA A 16 12.39 -5.11 -0.71
N LYS A 17 12.60 -5.64 0.49
CA LYS A 17 13.42 -6.85 0.69
C LYS A 17 12.61 -8.06 0.24
N GLY A 18 13.12 -8.81 -0.74
CA GLY A 18 12.34 -9.87 -1.39
C GLY A 18 11.23 -9.27 -2.27
N PRO A 19 11.60 -8.48 -3.29
CA PRO A 19 10.63 -7.83 -4.14
C PRO A 19 9.83 -8.87 -4.96
N VAL A 20 8.57 -8.56 -5.28
CA VAL A 20 7.72 -9.42 -6.14
C VAL A 20 8.05 -9.17 -7.62
N VAL A 21 8.44 -7.94 -7.93
CA VAL A 21 8.92 -7.44 -9.23
C VAL A 21 10.06 -6.47 -8.94
N GLU A 22 10.99 -6.27 -9.89
CA GLU A 22 12.25 -5.55 -9.66
C GLU A 22 12.09 -4.17 -8.99
N ASP A 23 11.04 -3.43 -9.35
CA ASP A 23 10.72 -2.11 -8.81
C ASP A 23 9.59 -2.13 -7.78
N HIS A 24 9.46 -3.22 -7.02
CA HIS A 24 8.62 -3.24 -5.83
C HIS A 24 9.19 -2.30 -4.76
N VAL A 25 8.48 -1.20 -4.50
CA VAL A 25 8.83 -0.22 -3.47
C VAL A 25 7.96 -0.36 -2.22
N LEU A 26 8.51 0.13 -1.11
CA LEU A 26 7.93 0.18 0.22
C LEU A 26 8.00 1.61 0.74
N ILE A 27 6.87 2.16 1.19
CA ILE A 27 6.77 3.42 1.92
C ILE A 27 6.55 3.09 3.40
N THR A 28 7.35 3.70 4.27
CA THR A 28 7.26 3.55 5.73
C THR A 28 7.37 4.90 6.41
N SER A 29 6.96 5.00 7.68
CA SER A 29 7.12 6.21 8.48
C SER A 29 8.49 6.26 9.15
N VAL A 30 9.08 7.45 9.27
CA VAL A 30 10.32 7.69 10.05
C VAL A 30 10.06 7.41 11.52
N ALA A 31 8.96 7.94 12.07
CA ALA A 31 8.51 7.62 13.41
C ALA A 31 7.98 6.18 13.51
N HIS A 32 8.06 5.57 14.70
CA HIS A 32 7.54 4.23 14.96
C HIS A 32 6.01 4.22 15.03
N ARG A 33 5.36 4.23 13.85
CA ARG A 33 3.91 4.06 13.68
C ARG A 33 3.67 2.70 13.03
N GLN A 34 2.69 1.95 13.54
CA GLN A 34 2.44 0.58 13.08
C GLN A 34 1.52 0.49 11.85
N THR A 35 0.66 1.49 11.66
CA THR A 35 -0.43 1.44 10.67
C THR A 35 -0.82 2.82 10.17
N ALA A 36 -1.32 2.90 8.93
CA ALA A 36 -1.74 4.15 8.29
C ALA A 36 -2.91 4.82 9.03
N ARG A 37 -3.69 4.03 9.79
CA ARG A 37 -4.84 4.50 10.57
C ARG A 37 -4.50 5.52 11.65
N ILE A 38 -3.32 5.42 12.26
CA ILE A 38 -2.91 6.25 13.41
C ILE A 38 -1.96 7.39 13.02
N LEU A 39 -1.86 7.68 11.72
CA LEU A 39 -1.01 8.74 11.21
C LEU A 39 -1.68 10.11 11.39
N ASP A 40 -0.88 11.13 11.67
CA ASP A 40 -1.30 12.52 11.61
C ASP A 40 -1.57 12.98 10.17
N CYS A 41 -2.05 14.22 10.02
CA CYS A 41 -2.40 14.77 8.71
C CYS A 41 -1.17 14.89 7.80
N ASP A 42 -0.06 15.39 8.34
CA ASP A 42 1.14 15.73 7.57
C ASP A 42 1.83 14.47 7.03
N THR A 43 1.95 13.42 7.85
CA THR A 43 2.49 12.13 7.42
C THR A 43 1.62 11.51 6.32
N ARG A 44 0.29 11.63 6.42
CA ARG A 44 -0.63 11.10 5.39
C ARG A 44 -0.48 11.86 4.07
N GLN A 45 -0.40 13.18 4.12
CA GLN A 45 -0.18 14.00 2.92
C GLN A 45 1.14 13.65 2.24
N GLU A 46 2.20 13.41 3.01
CA GLU A 46 3.49 13.01 2.44
C GLU A 46 3.45 11.63 1.78
N ILE A 47 2.78 10.66 2.40
CA ILE A 47 2.54 9.34 1.79
C ILE A 47 1.80 9.49 0.47
N ASP A 48 0.78 10.36 0.41
CA ASP A 48 0.01 10.57 -0.80
C ASP A 48 0.84 11.23 -1.91
N ARG A 49 1.74 12.17 -1.58
CA ARG A 49 2.74 12.70 -2.54
C ARG A 49 3.62 11.60 -3.12
N PHE A 50 4.11 10.66 -2.29
CA PHE A 50 4.87 9.51 -2.79
C PHE A 50 4.04 8.61 -3.70
N LYS A 51 2.78 8.33 -3.34
CA LYS A 51 1.88 7.53 -4.19
C LYS A 51 1.65 8.20 -5.53
N ASP A 52 1.44 9.51 -5.56
CA ASP A 52 1.22 10.26 -6.80
C ASP A 52 2.47 10.28 -7.66
N ALA A 53 3.65 10.48 -7.08
CA ALA A 53 4.92 10.37 -7.80
C ALA A 53 5.12 8.96 -8.40
N LEU A 54 4.77 7.89 -7.67
CA LEU A 54 4.83 6.53 -8.18
C LEU A 54 3.83 6.26 -9.30
N LYS A 55 2.62 6.83 -9.25
CA LYS A 55 1.65 6.76 -10.35
C LYS A 55 2.22 7.35 -11.62
N GLU A 56 2.85 8.53 -11.55
CA GLU A 56 3.49 9.13 -12.71
C GLU A 56 4.70 8.31 -13.18
N PHE A 57 5.52 7.80 -12.25
CA PHE A 57 6.70 6.99 -12.57
C PHE A 57 6.38 5.70 -13.35
N TYR A 58 5.26 5.05 -13.04
CA TYR A 58 4.88 3.78 -13.67
C TYR A 58 4.08 3.91 -14.98
N LYS A 59 3.63 5.12 -15.32
CA LYS A 59 2.98 5.38 -16.62
C LYS A 59 3.95 5.18 -17.79
N PRO A 60 3.42 4.90 -19.00
CA PRO A 60 2.01 4.66 -19.31
C PRO A 60 1.57 3.19 -19.13
N ASN A 61 2.51 2.26 -18.96
CA ASN A 61 2.24 0.83 -19.17
C ASN A 61 1.86 0.06 -17.91
N ARG A 62 2.06 0.65 -16.73
CA ARG A 62 1.89 -0.06 -15.46
C ARG A 62 1.03 0.75 -14.49
N VAL A 63 0.18 0.03 -13.79
CA VAL A 63 -0.72 0.53 -12.76
C VAL A 63 -0.12 0.15 -11.41
N PRO A 64 0.27 1.11 -10.55
CA PRO A 64 0.72 0.79 -9.21
C PRO A 64 -0.43 0.26 -8.36
N VAL A 65 -0.16 -0.86 -7.68
CA VAL A 65 -1.06 -1.45 -6.70
C VAL A 65 -0.46 -1.23 -5.32
N PHE A 66 -1.10 -0.35 -4.56
CA PHE A 66 -0.70 -0.09 -3.19
C PHE A 66 -1.37 -1.07 -2.25
N TYR A 67 -0.65 -1.64 -1.30
CA TYR A 67 -1.26 -2.40 -0.21
C TYR A 67 -0.57 -2.16 1.12
N GLU A 68 -1.36 -2.23 2.19
CA GLU A 68 -0.89 -2.21 3.57
C GLU A 68 -1.31 -3.51 4.25
N ARG A 69 -0.38 -4.11 4.98
CA ARG A 69 -0.67 -5.21 5.90
C ARG A 69 -0.50 -4.73 7.34
N ALA A 70 -1.60 -4.36 7.98
CA ALA A 70 -1.65 -4.05 9.41
C ALA A 70 -1.85 -5.35 10.21
N TYR A 71 -0.79 -6.15 10.35
CA TYR A 71 -0.81 -7.42 11.10
C TYR A 71 0.42 -7.57 11.99
N LYS A 72 0.30 -7.15 13.26
CA LYS A 72 1.37 -7.26 14.28
C LYS A 72 2.74 -6.73 13.80
N SER A 73 2.75 -5.78 12.88
CA SER A 73 3.96 -5.16 12.34
C SER A 73 4.51 -4.13 13.31
N SER A 74 5.84 -4.03 13.46
CA SER A 74 6.48 -2.98 14.26
C SER A 74 6.38 -1.61 13.58
N HIS A 75 6.53 -1.58 12.26
CA HIS A 75 6.43 -0.36 11.46
C HIS A 75 5.35 -0.46 10.39
N LEU A 76 4.83 0.70 10.01
CA LEU A 76 3.98 0.91 8.86
C LEU A 76 4.70 0.42 7.61
N GLN A 77 4.01 -0.39 6.82
CA GLN A 77 4.52 -0.92 5.57
C GLN A 77 3.45 -0.79 4.50
N ILE A 78 3.56 0.26 3.67
CA ILE A 78 2.75 0.45 2.49
C ILE A 78 3.59 0.04 1.28
N HIS A 79 3.26 -1.11 0.73
CA HIS A 79 3.91 -1.63 -0.45
C HIS A 79 3.29 -1.06 -1.73
N CYS A 80 4.08 -0.98 -2.79
CA CYS A 80 3.63 -0.64 -4.12
C CYS A 80 4.23 -1.62 -5.13
N ILE A 81 3.36 -2.43 -5.75
CA ILE A 81 3.74 -3.36 -6.81
C ILE A 81 3.15 -2.83 -8.12
N PRO A 82 3.96 -2.41 -9.10
CA PRO A 82 3.45 -2.07 -10.42
C PRO A 82 2.99 -3.32 -11.16
N VAL A 83 1.82 -3.25 -11.78
CA VAL A 83 1.22 -4.32 -12.57
C VAL A 83 0.98 -3.80 -13.99
N HIS A 84 1.30 -4.59 -15.01
CA HIS A 84 1.02 -4.22 -16.39
C HIS A 84 -0.48 -3.90 -16.58
N MET A 85 -0.81 -2.84 -17.34
CA MET A 85 -2.18 -2.33 -17.49
C MET A 85 -3.17 -3.42 -17.94
N ASN A 86 -2.79 -4.25 -18.91
CA ASN A 86 -3.58 -5.40 -19.38
C ASN A 86 -3.89 -6.45 -18.31
N ARG A 87 -3.19 -6.42 -17.17
CA ARG A 87 -3.41 -7.34 -16.04
C ARG A 87 -4.14 -6.68 -14.87
N ALA A 88 -4.24 -5.35 -14.85
CA ALA A 88 -4.76 -4.61 -13.71
C ALA A 88 -6.25 -4.92 -13.44
N GLY A 89 -7.04 -5.17 -14.49
CA GLY A 89 -8.45 -5.60 -14.34
C GLY A 89 -8.66 -6.91 -13.59
N TYR A 90 -7.64 -7.78 -13.52
CA TYR A 90 -7.73 -9.07 -12.82
C TYR A 90 -7.40 -8.98 -11.33
N ILE A 91 -6.95 -7.83 -10.81
CA ILE A 91 -6.52 -7.71 -9.41
C ILE A 91 -7.69 -8.01 -8.47
N VAL A 92 -8.80 -7.28 -8.59
CA VAL A 92 -9.96 -7.44 -7.71
C VAL A 92 -10.59 -8.85 -7.83
N PRO A 93 -10.86 -9.39 -9.04
CA PRO A 93 -11.33 -10.77 -9.19
C PRO A 93 -10.41 -11.80 -8.51
N ASN A 94 -9.09 -11.70 -8.70
CA ASN A 94 -8.14 -12.63 -8.10
C ASN A 94 -8.12 -12.54 -6.57
N PHE A 95 -8.23 -11.34 -6.00
CA PHE A 95 -8.38 -11.17 -4.54
C PHE A 95 -9.66 -11.86 -4.05
N LYS A 96 -10.80 -11.66 -4.72
CA LYS A 96 -12.06 -12.34 -4.35
C LYS A 96 -11.92 -13.86 -4.37
N THR A 97 -11.37 -14.42 -5.46
CA THR A 97 -11.16 -15.88 -5.59
C THR A 97 -10.21 -16.42 -4.51
N LYS A 98 -9.11 -15.71 -4.22
CA LYS A 98 -8.17 -16.13 -3.18
C LYS A 98 -8.79 -16.03 -1.79
N CYS A 99 -9.48 -14.94 -1.47
CA CYS A 99 -10.18 -14.79 -0.21
C CYS A 99 -11.20 -15.91 0.01
N ALA A 100 -12.04 -16.21 -1.00
CA ALA A 100 -12.98 -17.33 -0.93
C ALA A 100 -12.27 -18.67 -0.70
N LYS A 101 -11.18 -18.94 -1.42
CA LYS A 101 -10.39 -20.17 -1.25
C LYS A 101 -9.87 -20.37 0.17
N TYR A 102 -9.48 -19.28 0.84
CA TYR A 102 -8.90 -19.32 2.19
C TYR A 102 -9.91 -18.98 3.30
N GLY A 103 -11.20 -18.85 2.97
CA GLY A 103 -12.23 -18.47 3.95
C GLY A 103 -12.04 -17.08 4.57
N LEU A 104 -11.43 -16.15 3.83
CA LEU A 104 -11.21 -14.78 4.27
C LEU A 104 -12.38 -13.88 3.85
N ASN A 105 -12.82 -13.01 4.76
CA ASN A 105 -13.82 -12.00 4.47
C ASN A 105 -13.20 -10.82 3.71
N MET A 106 -13.74 -10.50 2.53
CA MET A 106 -13.34 -9.34 1.73
C MET A 106 -14.52 -8.38 1.61
N LYS A 107 -14.28 -7.10 1.90
CA LYS A 107 -15.24 -6.01 1.69
C LYS A 107 -14.70 -5.06 0.62
N LEU A 108 -15.48 -4.79 -0.40
CA LEU A 108 -15.20 -3.70 -1.34
C LEU A 108 -15.64 -2.37 -0.71
N ILE A 109 -14.82 -1.33 -0.84
CA ILE A 109 -15.09 -0.03 -0.25
C ILE A 109 -15.00 1.03 -1.34
N GLU A 110 -16.13 1.68 -1.62
CA GLU A 110 -16.27 2.61 -2.75
C GLU A 110 -15.62 3.98 -2.47
N ASN A 111 -15.49 4.39 -1.19
CA ASN A 111 -14.87 5.65 -0.79
C ASN A 111 -13.55 5.41 -0.05
N SER A 112 -12.47 5.97 -0.58
CA SER A 112 -11.13 5.38 -0.48
C SER A 112 -10.11 6.23 0.27
N ARG A 113 -10.48 7.43 0.73
CA ARG A 113 -9.53 8.27 1.48
C ARG A 113 -9.26 7.74 2.89
N SER A 114 -10.19 6.97 3.46
CA SER A 114 -10.19 6.71 4.91
C SER A 114 -10.88 5.43 5.36
N SER A 115 -11.06 4.44 4.49
CA SER A 115 -11.89 3.28 4.80
C SER A 115 -11.36 2.39 5.94
N TYR A 116 -10.04 2.38 6.16
CA TYR A 116 -9.44 1.70 7.32
C TYR A 116 -9.59 2.51 8.62
N MET A 117 -9.97 3.79 8.56
CA MET A 117 -10.24 4.61 9.76
C MET A 117 -11.55 4.26 10.43
N THR A 118 -12.46 3.58 9.75
CA THR A 118 -13.74 3.12 10.33
C THR A 118 -13.61 1.75 11.02
N LEU A 119 -12.43 1.12 10.98
CA LEU A 119 -12.19 -0.15 11.64
C LEU A 119 -11.93 0.06 13.15
N PRO A 120 -12.44 -0.82 14.03
CA PRO A 120 -12.12 -0.78 15.46
C PRO A 120 -10.61 -0.72 15.73
N SER A 121 -10.19 -0.01 16.79
CA SER A 121 -8.78 0.31 17.07
C SER A 121 -7.84 -0.89 17.22
N ASP A 122 -8.37 -2.07 17.51
CA ASP A 122 -7.63 -3.33 17.63
C ASP A 122 -7.68 -4.21 16.37
N SER A 123 -8.45 -3.80 15.37
CA SER A 123 -8.65 -4.57 14.14
C SER A 123 -7.37 -4.67 13.32
N LEU A 124 -7.01 -5.90 12.98
CA LEU A 124 -5.97 -6.21 12.00
C LEU A 124 -6.61 -6.21 10.61
N TYR A 125 -5.91 -5.67 9.63
CA TYR A 125 -6.46 -5.55 8.28
C TYR A 125 -5.41 -5.72 7.20
N PHE A 126 -5.90 -6.11 6.02
CA PHE A 126 -5.16 -6.05 4.78
C PHE A 126 -5.94 -5.12 3.84
N TYR A 127 -5.31 -4.02 3.43
CA TYR A 127 -5.92 -3.04 2.54
C TYR A 127 -5.16 -3.03 1.23
N VAL A 128 -5.87 -3.11 0.11
CA VAL A 128 -5.29 -3.05 -1.24
C VAL A 128 -6.06 -2.07 -2.10
N ARG A 129 -5.32 -1.26 -2.87
CA ARG A 129 -5.84 -0.26 -3.78
C ARG A 129 -5.03 -0.23 -5.09
N PRO A 130 -5.59 -0.76 -6.19
CA PRO A 130 -5.12 -0.44 -7.52
C PRO A 130 -5.32 1.05 -7.80
N SER A 131 -4.33 1.72 -8.40
CA SER A 131 -4.42 3.15 -8.76
C SER A 131 -4.58 3.32 -10.26
N PHE A 132 -5.77 2.98 -10.76
CA PHE A 132 -6.23 3.33 -12.10
C PHE A 132 -6.39 4.85 -12.26
#